data_AF-A0A7C7AN52-F1
#
_entry.id   AF-A0A7C7AN52-F1
#
_cell.length_a   1.000
_cell.length_b   1.000
_cell.length_c   1.000
_cell.angle_alpha   90.00
_cell.angle_beta   90.00
_cell.angle_gamma   90.00
#
_symmetry.space_group_name_H-M   'P 1'
#
loop_
_entity.id
_entity.type
_entity.pdbx_description
1 polymer ?
#
loop_
_entity_poly.entity_id
_entity_poly.type
_entity_poly.pdbx_seq_one_letter_code
_entity_poly.pdbx_strand_id
1 'polypeptide(L)'
;MRKTKIICTLGPATDDEKILRQLIENGMDVARMNMSHGTHEEHKRRADVVKRLRKELNKPVAILLDTKGPEIRTANFKNGSEVLNIGQTFTFTTKEYDGDKNKCSITFKGLPNDIDRGDKILVDDGLIEMEVIDKTLTDVVCKVLNEGVIASHKGINVPGVDLSLPFISDKDKQDIAFGVKENFDFIAASFTRNHDDIIHLRHELEKNKCNDIRIIAKIENGQGVENIDDIIRVSDGIMVARGDLGVEVPMEEIPMIQKKLISKAYTAGKQVITATQMLDSMIKNPRPTRAETTDVANAIYDGTSAIMLSGETAAGAYPVESLRTMAAIAVCTENDIDYKEKFRKRDIPERPDVTSAISHATCTTAHDLGAVAIMTVSKTGQTARMISKFRPYCPIISGTTEEKVQRQMNLSWGVIPIIIEEKDNTDDLFEHVVQVAEKNKLVKSGDLAVITAGIPLGVSGTTNMLKVHLVGDVLVAGTAVTSRGVCGHLCVCSTEEEAQENFKNGDILVIPKTSNGILPLMKMASGIITEQGGLNSHAAVVALALDKPIIIGAKNATKLLRDGTMVKLDGARGIVFSAHSKTPEANE
;
A
#
# COMPACT_ATOMS: atom_id res chain seq x y z
N MET A 1 -3.54 -11.81 5.12
CA MET A 1 -3.80 -10.37 5.36
C MET A 1 -3.55 -9.65 4.04
N ARG A 2 -4.43 -8.74 3.62
CA ARG A 2 -4.30 -8.03 2.35
C ARG A 2 -3.05 -7.12 2.33
N LYS A 3 -2.29 -7.15 1.24
CA LYS A 3 -1.07 -6.34 1.05
C LYS A 3 -1.28 -5.18 0.09
N THR A 4 -1.95 -5.42 -1.02
CA THR A 4 -2.36 -4.45 -2.04
C THR A 4 -3.39 -3.51 -1.45
N LYS A 5 -3.22 -2.22 -1.70
CA LYS A 5 -4.09 -1.19 -1.16
C LYS A 5 -5.27 -0.92 -2.09
N ILE A 6 -6.38 -0.44 -1.54
CA ILE A 6 -7.57 -0.11 -2.35
C ILE A 6 -7.92 1.37 -2.22
N ILE A 7 -8.03 2.02 -3.37
CA ILE A 7 -8.49 3.39 -3.50
C ILE A 7 -9.95 3.37 -3.97
N CYS A 8 -10.83 4.10 -3.29
CA CYS A 8 -12.22 4.26 -3.74
C CYS A 8 -12.46 5.73 -4.09
N THR A 9 -13.06 5.97 -5.25
CA THR A 9 -13.51 7.31 -5.64
C THR A 9 -14.81 7.63 -4.94
N LEU A 10 -14.87 8.79 -4.29
CA LEU A 10 -16.07 9.28 -3.63
C LEU A 10 -16.95 10.06 -4.62
N GLY A 11 -18.26 9.87 -4.50
CA GLY A 11 -19.28 10.51 -5.32
C GLY A 11 -20.67 10.34 -4.71
N PRO A 12 -21.74 10.59 -5.48
CA PRO A 12 -23.12 10.51 -5.02
C PRO A 12 -23.49 9.21 -4.28
N ALA A 13 -22.99 8.06 -4.73
CA ALA A 13 -23.27 6.76 -4.10
C ALA A 13 -22.60 6.60 -2.72
N THR A 14 -21.62 7.45 -2.39
CA THR A 14 -20.90 7.46 -1.11
C THR A 14 -21.23 8.67 -0.23
N ASP A 15 -22.16 9.52 -0.65
CA ASP A 15 -22.57 10.69 0.15
C ASP A 15 -23.40 10.27 1.40
N ASP A 16 -23.96 9.06 1.39
CA ASP A 16 -24.46 8.42 2.62
C ASP A 16 -23.30 7.97 3.51
N GLU A 17 -23.22 8.57 4.69
CA GLU A 17 -22.23 8.24 5.72
C GLU A 17 -22.21 6.75 6.09
N LYS A 18 -23.35 6.05 6.05
CA LYS A 18 -23.39 4.60 6.33
C LYS A 18 -22.61 3.81 5.29
N ILE A 19 -22.72 4.19 4.02
CA ILE A 19 -21.98 3.56 2.93
C ILE A 19 -20.50 3.88 3.07
N LEU A 20 -20.14 5.15 3.33
CA LEU A 20 -18.74 5.53 3.52
C LEU A 20 -18.09 4.81 4.72
N ARG A 21 -18.81 4.66 5.84
CA ARG A 21 -18.38 3.86 6.98
C ARG A 21 -18.12 2.41 6.56
N GLN A 22 -19.06 1.79 5.85
CA GLN A 22 -18.89 0.44 5.35
C GLN A 22 -17.67 0.33 4.42
N LEU A 23 -17.40 1.30 3.56
CA LEU A 23 -16.20 1.30 2.74
C LEU A 23 -14.92 1.30 3.59
N ILE A 24 -14.85 2.13 4.63
CA ILE A 24 -13.67 2.16 5.52
C ILE A 24 -13.52 0.83 6.27
N GLU A 25 -14.59 0.29 6.84
CA GLU A 25 -14.57 -0.96 7.60
C GLU A 25 -14.20 -2.17 6.73
N ASN A 26 -14.66 -2.19 5.47
CA ASN A 26 -14.40 -3.27 4.53
C ASN A 26 -13.08 -3.09 3.75
N GLY A 27 -12.26 -2.10 4.13
CA GLY A 27 -10.87 -2.00 3.69
C GLY A 27 -10.61 -1.00 2.57
N MET A 28 -11.30 0.15 2.54
CA MET A 28 -10.82 1.31 1.78
C MET A 28 -9.57 1.90 2.46
N ASP A 29 -8.47 2.04 1.72
CA ASP A 29 -7.22 2.61 2.24
C ASP A 29 -7.07 4.10 1.93
N VAL A 30 -7.61 4.53 0.78
CA VAL A 30 -7.55 5.92 0.29
C VAL A 30 -8.89 6.32 -0.32
N ALA A 31 -9.38 7.49 0.05
CA ALA A 31 -10.53 8.14 -0.55
C ALA A 31 -10.07 9.12 -1.65
N ARG A 32 -10.44 8.85 -2.90
CA ARG A 32 -10.15 9.72 -4.05
C ARG A 32 -11.28 10.72 -4.26
N MET A 33 -10.92 11.99 -4.46
CA MET A 33 -11.83 13.07 -4.85
C MET A 33 -11.45 13.56 -6.24
N ASN A 34 -12.32 13.30 -7.20
CA ASN A 34 -12.11 13.66 -8.59
C ASN A 34 -12.56 15.11 -8.83
N MET A 35 -11.61 16.02 -9.11
CA MET A 35 -11.88 17.45 -9.30
C MET A 35 -12.39 17.80 -10.70
N SER A 36 -12.48 16.82 -11.62
CA SER A 36 -13.19 16.96 -12.90
C SER A 36 -14.70 17.15 -12.71
N HIS A 37 -15.24 16.75 -11.55
CA HIS A 37 -16.64 16.87 -11.19
C HIS A 37 -16.82 17.45 -9.78
N GLY A 38 -17.99 18.02 -9.53
CA GLY A 38 -18.36 18.56 -8.22
C GLY A 38 -17.66 19.87 -7.87
N THR A 39 -18.14 20.48 -6.79
CA THR A 39 -17.62 21.76 -6.28
C THR A 39 -16.69 21.55 -5.08
N HIS A 40 -15.87 22.55 -4.75
CA HIS A 40 -15.06 22.52 -3.52
C HIS A 40 -15.91 22.32 -2.26
N GLU A 41 -17.14 22.84 -2.23
CA GLU A 41 -18.05 22.64 -1.10
C GLU A 41 -18.48 21.19 -0.95
N GLU A 42 -18.81 20.51 -2.04
CA GLU A 42 -19.14 19.08 -2.05
C GLU A 42 -17.95 18.23 -1.60
N HIS A 43 -16.77 18.48 -2.17
CA HIS A 43 -15.55 17.76 -1.80
C HIS A 43 -15.15 18.03 -0.35
N LYS A 44 -15.37 19.24 0.17
CA LYS A 44 -15.15 19.56 1.57
C LYS A 44 -16.04 18.73 2.48
N ARG A 45 -17.35 18.65 2.18
CA ARG A 45 -18.28 17.81 2.97
C ARG A 45 -17.81 16.36 3.01
N ARG A 46 -17.42 15.78 1.87
CA ARG A 46 -16.88 14.42 1.80
C ARG A 46 -15.59 14.28 2.62
N ALA A 47 -14.67 15.23 2.50
CA ALA A 47 -13.40 15.22 3.24
C ALA A 47 -13.61 15.27 4.75
N ASP A 48 -14.54 16.09 5.22
CA ASP A 48 -14.83 16.24 6.64
C ASP A 48 -15.43 14.94 7.23
N VAL A 49 -16.32 14.26 6.48
CA VAL A 49 -16.84 12.94 6.90
C VAL A 49 -15.74 11.89 6.93
N VAL A 50 -14.87 11.81 5.92
CA VAL A 50 -13.71 10.89 5.92
C VAL A 50 -12.81 11.15 7.14
N LYS A 51 -12.47 12.42 7.41
CA LYS A 51 -11.63 12.81 8.56
C LYS A 51 -12.27 12.46 9.90
N ARG A 52 -13.60 12.50 10.02
CA ARG A 52 -14.32 12.09 11.22
C ARG A 52 -14.31 10.56 11.38
N LEU A 53 -14.77 9.83 10.36
CA LEU A 53 -14.87 8.38 10.40
C LEU A 53 -13.51 7.69 10.56
N ARG A 54 -12.45 8.22 9.96
CA ARG A 54 -11.09 7.66 10.10
C ARG A 54 -10.61 7.69 11.56
N LYS A 55 -10.99 8.73 12.33
CA LYS A 55 -10.69 8.84 13.77
C LYS A 55 -11.55 7.90 14.59
N GLU A 56 -12.85 7.88 14.33
CA GLU A 56 -13.80 7.03 15.05
C GLU A 56 -13.49 5.53 14.89
N LEU A 57 -13.16 5.11 13.67
CA LEU A 57 -12.84 3.72 13.34
C LEU A 57 -11.38 3.36 13.61
N ASN A 58 -10.55 4.32 14.01
CA ASN A 58 -9.10 4.19 14.16
C ASN A 58 -8.43 3.55 12.92
N LYS A 59 -8.74 4.09 11.73
CA LYS A 59 -8.21 3.63 10.44
C LYS A 59 -7.48 4.80 9.76
N PRO A 60 -6.24 4.63 9.27
CA PRO A 60 -5.46 5.71 8.66
C PRO A 60 -5.83 5.94 7.19
N VAL A 61 -7.12 6.15 6.91
CA VAL A 61 -7.60 6.39 5.53
C VAL A 61 -7.07 7.72 5.03
N ALA A 62 -6.34 7.68 3.92
CA ALA A 62 -5.78 8.87 3.27
C ALA A 62 -6.80 9.54 2.34
N ILE A 63 -6.59 10.81 2.04
CA ILE A 63 -7.38 11.55 1.04
C ILE A 63 -6.47 11.92 -0.14
N LEU A 64 -6.91 11.57 -1.35
CA LEU A 64 -6.25 11.86 -2.62
C LEU A 64 -7.10 12.84 -3.43
N LEU A 65 -6.52 13.98 -3.82
CA LEU A 65 -7.10 14.90 -4.79
C LEU A 65 -6.65 14.48 -6.18
N ASP A 66 -7.57 14.25 -7.11
CA ASP A 66 -7.24 13.99 -8.50
C ASP A 66 -7.55 15.25 -9.33
N THR A 67 -6.51 15.87 -9.90
CA THR A 67 -6.66 17.11 -10.66
C THR A 67 -7.40 16.85 -11.96
N LYS A 68 -8.00 17.89 -12.52
CA LYS A 68 -8.66 17.76 -13.82
C LYS A 68 -7.63 17.65 -14.94
N GLY A 69 -6.58 18.47 -14.85
CA GLY A 69 -5.50 18.51 -15.82
C GLY A 69 -5.87 19.18 -17.15
N PRO A 70 -4.91 19.25 -18.07
CA PRO A 70 -5.07 19.88 -19.37
C PRO A 70 -5.83 18.96 -20.32
N GLU A 71 -6.98 19.42 -20.81
CA GLU A 71 -7.81 18.68 -21.77
C GLU A 71 -8.41 19.62 -22.82
N ILE A 72 -8.55 19.11 -24.04
CA ILE A 72 -9.27 19.78 -25.11
C ILE A 72 -10.69 19.23 -25.12
N ARG A 73 -11.69 20.10 -25.29
CA ARG A 73 -13.08 19.70 -25.41
C ARG A 73 -13.77 20.38 -26.58
N THR A 74 -14.81 19.73 -27.08
CA THR A 74 -15.83 20.38 -27.91
C THR A 74 -16.61 21.41 -27.09
N ALA A 75 -17.01 22.50 -27.72
CA ALA A 75 -17.93 23.46 -27.15
C ALA A 75 -19.39 22.98 -27.31
N ASN A 76 -20.35 23.88 -27.09
CA ASN A 76 -21.78 23.58 -27.21
C ASN A 76 -22.15 23.20 -28.65
N PHE A 77 -23.07 22.26 -28.80
CA PHE A 77 -23.81 22.00 -30.04
C PHE A 77 -25.23 22.56 -29.94
N LYS A 78 -25.77 23.08 -31.06
CA LYS A 78 -27.12 23.67 -31.13
C LYS A 78 -28.21 22.72 -30.62
N ASN A 79 -28.09 21.44 -30.97
CA ASN A 79 -29.02 20.38 -30.57
C ASN A 79 -28.47 19.49 -29.44
N GLY A 80 -27.39 19.92 -28.78
CA GLY A 80 -26.65 19.14 -27.77
C GLY A 80 -25.74 18.05 -28.36
N SER A 81 -26.14 17.42 -29.47
CA SER A 81 -25.34 16.44 -30.20
C SER A 81 -25.70 16.35 -31.69
N GLU A 82 -24.81 15.80 -32.49
CA GLU A 82 -24.98 15.56 -33.93
C GLU A 82 -24.41 14.20 -34.35
N VAL A 83 -24.99 13.59 -35.39
CA VAL A 83 -24.50 12.33 -35.95
C VAL A 83 -23.53 12.62 -37.09
N LEU A 84 -22.34 12.03 -37.01
CA LEU A 84 -21.30 12.11 -38.03
C LEU A 84 -21.22 10.81 -38.82
N ASN A 85 -21.13 10.92 -40.14
CA ASN A 85 -21.08 9.79 -41.06
C ASN A 85 -19.66 9.57 -41.59
N ILE A 86 -19.32 8.34 -41.96
CA ILE A 86 -18.01 8.01 -42.53
C ILE A 86 -17.75 8.83 -43.81
N GLY A 87 -16.54 9.37 -43.91
CA GLY A 87 -16.08 10.15 -45.06
C GLY A 87 -16.59 11.59 -45.08
N GLN A 88 -17.48 11.98 -44.16
CA GLN A 88 -17.94 13.35 -43.99
C GLN A 88 -16.77 14.28 -43.61
N THR A 89 -16.78 15.49 -44.12
CA THR A 89 -15.87 16.55 -43.68
C THR A 89 -16.44 17.25 -42.45
N PHE A 90 -15.63 17.38 -41.41
CA PHE A 90 -15.98 18.07 -40.17
C PHE A 90 -14.88 19.05 -39.78
N THR A 91 -15.24 20.24 -39.32
CA THR A 91 -14.28 21.30 -38.97
C THR A 91 -14.30 21.62 -37.48
N PHE A 92 -13.16 21.50 -36.82
CA PHE A 92 -12.93 22.10 -35.50
C PHE A 92 -12.45 23.53 -35.67
N THR A 93 -13.01 24.49 -34.92
CA THR A 93 -12.61 25.90 -35.00
C THR A 93 -12.27 26.50 -33.66
N THR A 94 -11.32 27.43 -33.65
CA THR A 94 -10.95 28.22 -32.46
C THR A 94 -11.84 29.45 -32.27
N LYS A 95 -12.70 29.75 -33.25
CA LYS A 95 -13.71 30.81 -33.18
C LYS A 95 -14.94 30.31 -32.44
N GLU A 96 -15.62 31.23 -31.75
CA GLU A 96 -16.89 30.91 -31.10
C GLU A 96 -17.93 30.47 -32.15
N TYR A 97 -18.43 29.26 -31.98
CA TYR A 97 -19.40 28.66 -32.89
C TYR A 97 -20.13 27.52 -32.19
N ASP A 98 -21.46 27.61 -32.11
CA ASP A 98 -22.29 26.51 -31.64
C ASP A 98 -22.29 25.40 -32.70
N GLY A 99 -21.81 24.24 -32.28
CA GLY A 99 -21.60 23.07 -33.11
C GLY A 99 -22.85 22.63 -33.87
N ASP A 100 -22.64 22.21 -35.10
CA ASP A 100 -23.60 21.50 -35.93
C ASP A 100 -22.92 20.34 -36.67
N LYS A 101 -23.63 19.70 -37.60
CA LYS A 101 -23.12 18.55 -38.34
C LYS A 101 -21.82 18.80 -39.11
N ASN A 102 -21.45 20.04 -39.43
CA ASN A 102 -20.26 20.32 -40.25
C ASN A 102 -19.11 20.94 -39.45
N LYS A 103 -19.40 21.61 -38.33
CA LYS A 103 -18.41 22.44 -37.65
C LYS A 103 -18.73 22.56 -36.17
N CYS A 104 -17.72 22.53 -35.29
CA CYS A 104 -17.87 22.92 -33.88
C CYS A 104 -16.65 23.69 -33.37
N SER A 105 -16.86 24.49 -32.33
CA SER A 105 -15.75 25.15 -31.64
C SER A 105 -15.09 24.26 -30.59
N ILE A 106 -13.82 24.54 -30.30
CA ILE A 106 -13.01 23.80 -29.32
C ILE A 106 -12.45 24.73 -28.23
N THR A 107 -12.18 24.17 -27.05
CA THR A 107 -11.68 24.93 -25.90
C THR A 107 -10.23 25.39 -26.05
N PHE A 108 -9.40 24.67 -26.81
CA PHE A 108 -7.99 24.98 -26.97
C PHE A 108 -7.70 25.68 -28.30
N LYS A 109 -7.41 26.97 -28.23
CA LYS A 109 -7.14 27.81 -29.40
C LYS A 109 -5.79 27.52 -30.08
N GLY A 110 -4.87 26.84 -29.40
CA GLY A 110 -3.56 26.47 -29.95
C GLY A 110 -3.60 25.26 -30.88
N LEU A 111 -4.69 24.48 -30.88
CA LEU A 111 -4.73 23.19 -31.58
C LEU A 111 -4.32 23.25 -33.07
N PRO A 112 -4.76 24.23 -33.88
CA PRO A 112 -4.35 24.28 -35.29
C PRO A 112 -2.85 24.49 -35.52
N ASN A 113 -2.12 25.00 -34.52
CA ASN A 113 -0.67 25.17 -34.60
C ASN A 113 0.10 23.91 -34.25
N ASP A 114 -0.48 23.04 -33.42
CA ASP A 114 0.21 21.88 -32.85
C ASP A 114 0.05 20.62 -33.72
N ILE A 115 -1.00 20.55 -34.55
CA ILE A 115 -1.31 19.39 -35.40
C ILE A 115 -0.92 19.62 -36.85
N ASP A 116 -0.61 18.57 -37.60
CA ASP A 116 -0.34 18.57 -39.03
C ASP A 116 -1.31 17.70 -39.84
N ARG A 117 -1.26 17.83 -41.16
CA ARG A 117 -2.07 17.01 -42.07
C ARG A 117 -1.65 15.54 -41.94
N GLY A 118 -2.64 14.66 -41.79
CA GLY A 118 -2.45 13.23 -41.55
C GLY A 118 -2.57 12.84 -40.08
N ASP A 119 -2.55 13.80 -39.15
CA ASP A 119 -2.76 13.52 -37.73
C ASP A 119 -4.17 13.00 -37.47
N LYS A 120 -4.29 12.18 -36.42
CA LYS A 120 -5.56 11.63 -35.99
C LYS A 120 -6.13 12.47 -34.85
N ILE A 121 -7.41 12.78 -34.94
CA ILE A 121 -8.18 13.41 -33.86
C ILE A 121 -9.21 12.39 -33.39
N LEU A 122 -9.16 12.10 -32.10
CA LEU A 122 -10.08 11.23 -31.40
C LEU A 122 -11.03 12.08 -30.56
N VAL A 123 -12.32 11.79 -30.60
CA VAL A 123 -13.35 12.51 -29.85
C VAL A 123 -14.14 11.52 -29.00
N ASP A 124 -14.49 11.96 -27.78
CA ASP A 124 -15.28 11.20 -26.81
C ASP A 124 -14.62 9.85 -26.48
N ASP A 125 -13.41 9.91 -25.91
CA ASP A 125 -12.61 8.75 -25.52
C ASP A 125 -12.33 7.77 -26.68
N GLY A 126 -12.14 8.32 -27.88
CA GLY A 126 -11.85 7.54 -29.09
C GLY A 126 -13.08 6.93 -29.78
N LEU A 127 -14.30 7.26 -29.34
CA LEU A 127 -15.52 6.80 -30.02
C LEU A 127 -15.63 7.31 -31.45
N ILE A 128 -15.09 8.49 -31.75
CA ILE A 128 -15.03 9.03 -33.10
C ILE A 128 -13.58 9.32 -33.45
N GLU A 129 -13.12 8.75 -34.55
CA GLU A 129 -11.82 8.94 -35.14
C GLU A 129 -11.95 9.79 -36.40
N MET A 130 -11.09 10.79 -36.52
CA MET A 130 -11.01 11.66 -37.69
C MET A 130 -9.55 11.84 -38.10
N GLU A 131 -9.32 12.06 -39.39
CA GLU A 131 -8.00 12.36 -39.95
C GLU A 131 -7.96 13.82 -40.41
N VAL A 132 -6.93 14.56 -40.02
CA VAL A 132 -6.74 15.95 -40.44
C VAL A 132 -6.37 15.98 -41.92
N ILE A 133 -7.23 16.58 -42.75
CA ILE A 133 -7.02 16.70 -44.19
C ILE A 133 -6.49 18.08 -44.61
N ASP A 134 -6.80 19.12 -43.83
CA ASP A 134 -6.30 20.47 -44.04
C ASP A 134 -6.39 21.31 -42.75
N LYS A 135 -5.61 22.40 -42.67
CA LYS A 135 -5.65 23.32 -41.53
C LYS A 135 -5.40 24.77 -41.94
N THR A 136 -6.00 25.68 -41.19
CA THR A 136 -5.75 27.13 -41.25
C THR A 136 -5.35 27.62 -39.86
N LEU A 137 -5.11 28.93 -39.71
CA LEU A 137 -4.80 29.53 -38.40
C LEU A 137 -5.92 29.35 -37.35
N THR A 138 -7.16 29.08 -37.76
CA THR A 138 -8.30 28.94 -36.82
C THR A 138 -9.09 27.67 -36.97
N ASP A 139 -9.01 27.00 -38.12
CA ASP A 139 -9.90 25.91 -38.47
C ASP A 139 -9.08 24.67 -38.85
N VAL A 140 -9.44 23.53 -38.29
CA VAL A 140 -8.88 22.21 -38.57
C VAL A 140 -9.94 21.42 -39.31
N VAL A 141 -9.66 21.05 -40.55
CA VAL A 141 -10.59 20.32 -41.41
C VAL A 141 -10.23 18.84 -41.35
N CYS A 142 -11.17 18.03 -40.91
CA CYS A 142 -10.98 16.60 -40.73
C CYS A 142 -11.93 15.79 -41.62
N LYS A 143 -11.52 14.57 -41.94
CA LYS A 143 -12.38 13.54 -42.53
C LYS A 143 -12.74 12.53 -41.45
N VAL A 144 -14.03 12.30 -41.25
CA VAL A 144 -14.55 11.32 -40.28
C VAL A 144 -14.25 9.89 -40.77
N LEU A 145 -13.64 9.06 -39.93
CA LEU A 145 -13.20 7.71 -40.28
C LEU A 145 -14.19 6.62 -39.85
N ASN A 146 -15.00 6.87 -38.83
CA ASN A 146 -16.06 5.99 -38.35
C ASN A 146 -17.33 6.78 -37.98
N GLU A 147 -18.50 6.13 -38.04
CA GLU A 147 -19.75 6.76 -37.64
C GLU A 147 -19.84 6.93 -36.12
N GLY A 148 -20.42 8.04 -35.66
CA GLY A 148 -20.62 8.26 -34.24
C GLY A 148 -21.38 9.55 -33.92
N VAL A 149 -21.74 9.70 -32.64
CA VAL A 149 -22.47 10.88 -32.14
C VAL A 149 -21.49 11.81 -31.45
N ILE A 150 -21.28 13.00 -32.01
CA ILE A 150 -20.49 14.05 -31.37
C ILE A 150 -21.43 14.91 -30.51
N ALA A 151 -20.99 15.29 -29.31
CA ALA A 151 -21.82 16.07 -28.38
C ALA A 151 -21.03 17.22 -27.75
N SER A 152 -21.73 18.06 -26.99
CA SER A 152 -21.11 19.15 -26.22
C SER A 152 -20.14 18.63 -25.16
N HIS A 153 -19.04 19.35 -24.97
CA HIS A 153 -18.06 19.11 -23.89
C HIS A 153 -17.42 17.72 -23.87
N LYS A 154 -17.31 17.09 -25.04
CA LYS A 154 -16.61 15.82 -25.22
C LYS A 154 -15.11 16.04 -25.34
N GLY A 155 -14.33 15.13 -24.77
CA GLY A 155 -12.87 15.16 -24.82
C GLY A 155 -12.36 15.05 -26.26
N ILE A 156 -11.26 15.72 -26.56
CA ILE A 156 -10.53 15.64 -27.82
C ILE A 156 -9.10 15.24 -27.50
N ASN A 157 -8.64 14.16 -28.14
CA ASN A 157 -7.33 13.56 -28.00
C ASN A 157 -6.63 13.57 -29.36
N VAL A 158 -5.32 13.77 -29.37
CA VAL A 158 -4.53 13.84 -30.60
C VAL A 158 -3.29 12.96 -30.43
N PRO A 159 -3.42 11.65 -30.68
CA PRO A 159 -2.34 10.70 -30.47
C PRO A 159 -1.10 11.04 -31.27
N GLY A 160 0.06 10.98 -30.60
CA GLY A 160 1.37 11.21 -31.23
C GLY A 160 1.73 12.68 -31.47
N VAL A 161 0.94 13.62 -30.95
CA VAL A 161 1.19 15.06 -31.10
C VAL A 161 1.53 15.73 -29.78
N ASP A 162 2.58 16.55 -29.80
CA ASP A 162 3.05 17.34 -28.67
C ASP A 162 2.19 18.61 -28.50
N LEU A 163 1.13 18.52 -27.71
CA LEU A 163 0.23 19.66 -27.47
C LEU A 163 0.87 20.72 -26.57
N SER A 164 0.83 21.98 -26.99
CA SER A 164 1.37 23.15 -26.27
C SER A 164 0.50 23.62 -25.08
N LEU A 165 -0.42 22.78 -24.62
CA LEU A 165 -1.29 23.03 -23.48
C LEU A 165 -0.48 23.23 -22.18
N PRO A 166 -0.83 24.25 -21.36
CA PRO A 166 -0.23 24.42 -20.05
C PRO A 166 -0.66 23.26 -19.14
N PHE A 167 0.31 22.65 -18.46
CA PHE A 167 0.06 21.49 -17.61
C PHE A 167 -0.89 21.76 -16.43
N ILE A 168 -0.82 22.96 -15.84
CA ILE A 168 -1.65 23.33 -14.69
C ILE A 168 -2.60 24.45 -15.13
N SER A 169 -3.89 24.14 -15.20
CA SER A 169 -4.92 25.14 -15.47
C SER A 169 -5.17 26.04 -14.26
N ASP A 170 -5.85 27.18 -14.44
CA ASP A 170 -6.22 28.03 -13.30
C ASP A 170 -7.21 27.35 -12.35
N LYS A 171 -8.02 26.41 -12.87
CA LYS A 171 -8.85 25.55 -12.04
C LYS A 171 -7.99 24.60 -11.21
N ASP A 172 -6.98 23.94 -11.81
CA ASP A 172 -6.09 23.05 -11.06
C ASP A 172 -5.35 23.81 -9.94
N LYS A 173 -4.91 25.06 -10.18
CA LYS A 173 -4.31 25.89 -9.11
C LYS A 173 -5.28 26.10 -7.94
N GLN A 174 -6.55 26.38 -8.22
CA GLN A 174 -7.58 26.51 -7.19
C GLN A 174 -7.84 25.19 -6.46
N ASP A 175 -7.89 24.08 -7.20
CA ASP A 175 -8.07 22.73 -6.65
C ASP A 175 -6.87 22.35 -5.74
N ILE A 176 -5.64 22.65 -6.15
CA ILE A 176 -4.42 22.44 -5.36
C ILE A 176 -4.47 23.27 -4.08
N ALA A 177 -4.79 24.57 -4.17
CA ALA A 177 -4.92 25.44 -3.01
C ALA A 177 -6.00 24.93 -2.03
N PHE A 178 -7.11 24.42 -2.55
CA PHE A 178 -8.15 23.76 -1.76
C PHE A 178 -7.62 22.49 -1.05
N GLY A 179 -6.92 21.61 -1.78
CA GLY A 179 -6.31 20.39 -1.21
C GLY A 179 -5.30 20.69 -0.09
N VAL A 180 -4.50 21.75 -0.25
CA VAL A 180 -3.57 22.25 0.78
C VAL A 180 -4.34 22.73 2.01
N LYS A 181 -5.33 23.61 1.82
CA LYS A 181 -6.16 24.16 2.90
C LYS A 181 -6.86 23.05 3.70
N GLU A 182 -7.35 22.03 3.01
CA GLU A 182 -8.04 20.91 3.63
C GLU A 182 -7.10 19.78 4.09
N ASN A 183 -5.78 19.97 4.03
CA ASN A 183 -4.75 19.02 4.47
C ASN A 183 -4.92 17.62 3.88
N PHE A 184 -5.01 17.54 2.55
CA PHE A 184 -5.02 16.28 1.82
C PHE A 184 -3.66 15.58 1.94
N ASP A 185 -3.62 14.28 1.64
CA ASP A 185 -2.42 13.47 1.80
C ASP A 185 -1.66 13.30 0.48
N PHE A 186 -2.41 13.24 -0.63
CA PHE A 186 -1.91 13.04 -1.99
C PHE A 186 -2.58 13.97 -3.00
N ILE A 187 -1.86 14.29 -4.07
CA ILE A 187 -2.40 14.83 -5.32
C ILE A 187 -2.03 13.88 -6.46
N ALA A 188 -3.01 13.45 -7.25
CA ALA A 188 -2.80 12.78 -8.51
C ALA A 188 -2.84 13.82 -9.64
N ALA A 189 -1.74 13.91 -10.40
CA ALA A 189 -1.49 14.92 -11.40
C ALA A 189 -1.85 14.39 -12.80
N SER A 190 -3.02 14.75 -13.30
CA SER A 190 -3.56 14.34 -14.60
C SER A 190 -2.71 14.80 -15.78
N PHE A 191 -2.62 13.95 -16.80
CA PHE A 191 -1.90 14.12 -18.06
C PHE A 191 -0.43 14.51 -17.89
N THR A 192 0.28 13.85 -16.96
CA THR A 192 1.72 14.09 -16.78
C THR A 192 2.49 13.55 -17.98
N ARG A 193 3.26 14.42 -18.65
CA ARG A 193 4.01 14.09 -19.88
C ARG A 193 5.50 13.98 -19.64
N ASN A 194 6.05 14.77 -18.71
CA ASN A 194 7.48 14.86 -18.45
C ASN A 194 7.78 15.25 -17.00
N HIS A 195 9.05 15.39 -16.66
CA HIS A 195 9.48 15.73 -15.31
C HIS A 195 9.15 17.18 -14.91
N ASP A 196 9.19 18.13 -15.85
CA ASP A 196 8.89 19.55 -15.60
C ASP A 196 7.46 19.75 -15.12
N ASP A 197 6.51 18.99 -15.64
CA ASP A 197 5.11 18.98 -15.17
C ASP A 197 5.02 18.74 -13.65
N ILE A 198 5.77 17.78 -13.13
CA ILE A 198 5.81 17.46 -11.69
C ILE A 198 6.54 18.54 -10.89
N ILE A 199 7.61 19.13 -11.46
CA ILE A 199 8.31 20.26 -10.83
C ILE A 199 7.41 21.49 -10.74
N HIS A 200 6.64 21.80 -11.78
CA HIS A 200 5.66 22.88 -11.79
C HIS A 200 4.59 22.69 -10.71
N LEU A 201 4.07 21.47 -10.55
CA LEU A 201 3.07 21.18 -9.52
C LEU A 201 3.66 21.29 -8.11
N ARG A 202 4.92 20.88 -7.93
CA ARG A 202 5.66 21.07 -6.67
C ARG A 202 5.85 22.54 -6.34
N HIS A 203 6.24 23.37 -7.30
CA HIS A 203 6.33 24.82 -7.10
C HIS A 203 4.96 25.43 -6.75
N GLU A 204 3.87 24.93 -7.33
CA GLU A 204 2.52 25.40 -6.98
C GLU A 204 2.14 25.05 -5.54
N LEU A 205 2.52 23.87 -5.05
CA LEU A 205 2.39 23.50 -3.63
C LEU A 205 3.23 24.40 -2.72
N GLU A 206 4.46 24.72 -3.11
CA GLU A 206 5.36 25.59 -2.35
C GLU A 206 4.83 27.02 -2.25
N LYS A 207 4.22 27.57 -3.31
CA LYS A 207 3.51 28.87 -3.26
C LYS A 207 2.40 28.87 -2.20
N ASN A 208 1.72 27.73 -2.05
CA ASN A 208 0.71 27.50 -1.02
C ASN A 208 1.31 27.10 0.34
N LYS A 209 2.64 27.19 0.52
CA LYS A 209 3.40 26.85 1.73
C LYS A 209 3.23 25.39 2.17
N CYS A 210 3.04 24.48 1.21
CA CYS A 210 2.89 23.06 1.44
C CYS A 210 4.05 22.28 0.80
N ASN A 211 4.70 21.44 1.60
CA ASN A 211 5.83 20.60 1.17
C ASN A 211 5.64 19.12 1.55
N ASP A 212 4.49 18.79 2.13
CA ASP A 212 4.23 17.51 2.77
C ASP A 212 3.13 16.69 2.07
N ILE A 213 2.46 17.23 1.05
CA ILE A 213 1.59 16.48 0.13
C ILE A 213 2.44 15.71 -0.88
N ARG A 214 2.09 14.44 -1.11
CA ARG A 214 2.78 13.57 -2.06
C ARG A 214 2.16 13.65 -3.45
N ILE A 215 2.98 13.65 -4.49
CA ILE A 215 2.52 13.77 -5.89
C ILE A 215 2.56 12.39 -6.57
N ILE A 216 1.40 11.97 -7.08
CA ILE A 216 1.23 10.79 -7.92
C ILE A 216 1.09 11.24 -9.38
N ALA A 217 2.06 10.95 -10.23
CA ALA A 217 1.97 11.28 -11.66
C ALA A 217 0.99 10.33 -12.37
N LYS A 218 -0.04 10.84 -13.04
CA LYS A 218 -0.93 10.01 -13.86
C LYS A 218 -0.36 9.89 -15.27
N ILE A 219 -0.11 8.65 -15.69
CA ILE A 219 0.44 8.32 -17.01
C ILE A 219 -0.71 7.93 -17.91
N GLU A 220 -1.02 8.80 -18.87
CA GLU A 220 -2.27 8.81 -19.65
C GLU A 220 -2.02 8.97 -21.16
N ASN A 221 -0.77 9.16 -21.59
CA ASN A 221 -0.43 9.34 -23.00
C ASN A 221 0.95 8.74 -23.33
N GLY A 222 1.27 8.69 -24.62
CA GLY A 222 2.54 8.16 -25.12
C GLY A 222 3.77 8.86 -24.54
N GLN A 223 3.76 10.19 -24.45
CA GLN A 223 4.87 10.97 -23.89
C GLN A 223 5.18 10.59 -22.44
N GLY A 224 4.15 10.44 -21.60
CA GLY A 224 4.31 10.02 -20.21
C GLY A 224 4.89 8.61 -20.08
N VAL A 225 4.58 7.73 -21.04
CA VAL A 225 5.16 6.37 -21.10
C VAL A 225 6.64 6.41 -21.52
N GLU A 226 6.99 7.25 -22.48
CA GLU A 226 8.37 7.42 -22.95
C GLU A 226 9.27 8.06 -21.88
N ASN A 227 8.77 9.10 -21.20
CA ASN A 227 9.50 9.87 -20.19
C ASN A 227 9.42 9.29 -18.77
N ILE A 228 8.92 8.05 -18.63
CA ILE A 228 8.56 7.49 -17.33
C ILE A 228 9.70 7.49 -16.30
N ASP A 229 10.95 7.25 -16.74
CA ASP A 229 12.10 7.16 -15.83
C ASP A 229 12.42 8.51 -15.19
N ASP A 230 12.27 9.61 -15.92
CA ASP A 230 12.49 10.96 -15.39
C ASP A 230 11.30 11.41 -14.54
N ILE A 231 10.06 11.06 -14.93
CA ILE A 231 8.86 11.32 -14.13
C ILE A 231 8.95 10.63 -12.76
N ILE A 232 9.31 9.34 -12.72
CA ILE A 232 9.47 8.56 -11.49
C ILE A 232 10.51 9.19 -10.55
N ARG A 233 11.58 9.76 -11.11
CA ARG A 233 12.67 10.37 -10.33
C ARG A 233 12.17 11.55 -9.49
N VAL A 234 11.26 12.35 -10.05
CA VAL A 234 10.77 13.59 -9.42
C VAL A 234 9.38 13.45 -8.78
N SER A 235 8.67 12.34 -8.98
CA SER A 235 7.36 12.06 -8.36
C SER A 235 7.48 11.25 -7.05
N ASP A 236 6.41 11.19 -6.26
CA ASP A 236 6.32 10.31 -5.09
C ASP A 236 5.70 8.95 -5.42
N GLY A 237 5.01 8.87 -6.55
CA GLY A 237 4.38 7.67 -7.10
C GLY A 237 3.85 7.93 -8.50
N ILE A 238 3.29 6.89 -9.12
CA ILE A 238 2.60 6.98 -10.40
C ILE A 238 1.23 6.29 -10.36
N MET A 239 0.37 6.66 -11.29
CA MET A 239 -0.90 6.00 -11.56
C MET A 239 -0.96 5.63 -13.04
N VAL A 240 -1.20 4.36 -13.32
CA VAL A 240 -1.42 3.84 -14.67
C VAL A 240 -2.91 3.93 -14.96
N ALA A 241 -3.32 4.98 -15.67
CA ALA A 241 -4.72 5.27 -16.01
C ALA A 241 -5.04 4.71 -17.39
N ARG A 242 -5.52 3.47 -17.41
CA ARG A 242 -5.62 2.63 -18.61
C ARG A 242 -6.71 3.08 -19.59
N GLY A 243 -7.78 3.69 -19.08
CA GLY A 243 -8.84 4.28 -19.89
C GLY A 243 -8.29 5.39 -20.78
N ASP A 244 -7.74 6.44 -20.16
CA ASP A 244 -7.17 7.57 -20.89
C ASP A 244 -5.97 7.14 -21.76
N LEU A 245 -5.10 6.28 -21.21
CA LEU A 245 -3.96 5.76 -21.97
C LEU A 245 -4.39 4.96 -23.20
N GLY A 246 -5.46 4.16 -23.09
CA GLY A 246 -6.01 3.36 -24.20
C GLY A 246 -6.60 4.17 -25.35
N VAL A 247 -6.82 5.47 -25.15
CA VAL A 247 -7.20 6.42 -26.21
C VAL A 247 -5.96 6.89 -26.97
N GLU A 248 -4.83 7.08 -26.28
CA GLU A 248 -3.61 7.71 -26.81
C GLU A 248 -2.60 6.72 -27.40
N VAL A 249 -2.64 5.44 -27.00
CA VAL A 249 -1.75 4.40 -27.52
C VAL A 249 -2.54 3.18 -27.99
N PRO A 250 -1.98 2.34 -28.90
CA PRO A 250 -2.66 1.14 -29.37
C PRO A 250 -3.10 0.24 -28.21
N MET A 251 -4.36 -0.18 -28.22
CA MET A 251 -4.96 -0.95 -27.12
C MET A 251 -4.23 -2.27 -26.83
N GLU A 252 -3.65 -2.88 -27.86
CA GLU A 252 -2.85 -4.11 -27.77
C GLU A 252 -1.53 -3.93 -27.02
N GLU A 253 -1.01 -2.70 -26.91
CA GLU A 253 0.22 -2.40 -26.18
C GLU A 253 -0.01 -2.14 -24.68
N ILE A 254 -1.24 -1.79 -24.28
CA ILE A 254 -1.59 -1.43 -22.89
C ILE A 254 -1.11 -2.47 -21.86
N PRO A 255 -1.29 -3.79 -22.05
CA PRO A 255 -0.82 -4.77 -21.07
C PRO A 255 0.70 -4.75 -20.88
N MET A 256 1.47 -4.53 -21.95
CA MET A 256 2.93 -4.47 -21.91
C MET A 256 3.40 -3.18 -21.22
N ILE A 257 2.76 -2.06 -21.55
CA ILE A 257 3.05 -0.75 -20.93
C ILE A 257 2.74 -0.80 -19.43
N GLN A 258 1.58 -1.29 -19.01
CA GLN A 258 1.22 -1.45 -17.59
C GLN A 258 2.31 -2.19 -16.81
N LYS A 259 2.72 -3.38 -17.30
CA LYS A 259 3.76 -4.20 -16.66
C LYS A 259 5.08 -3.44 -16.52
N LYS A 260 5.49 -2.74 -17.58
CA LYS A 260 6.72 -1.92 -17.60
C LYS A 260 6.65 -0.77 -16.59
N LEU A 261 5.54 -0.01 -16.57
CA LEU A 261 5.34 1.13 -15.67
C LEU A 261 5.34 0.68 -14.21
N ILE A 262 4.58 -0.38 -13.88
CA ILE A 262 4.54 -0.97 -12.53
C ILE A 262 5.94 -1.38 -12.10
N SER A 263 6.64 -2.17 -12.92
CA SER A 263 7.99 -2.66 -12.63
C SER A 263 8.99 -1.55 -12.32
N LYS A 264 9.03 -0.50 -13.16
CA LYS A 264 9.90 0.66 -12.97
C LYS A 264 9.58 1.40 -11.68
N ALA A 265 8.31 1.69 -11.42
CA ALA A 265 7.89 2.46 -10.26
C ALA A 265 8.19 1.78 -8.93
N TYR A 266 7.80 0.51 -8.75
CA TYR A 266 8.06 -0.15 -7.47
C TYR A 266 9.56 -0.48 -7.32
N THR A 267 10.31 -0.72 -8.39
CA THR A 267 11.78 -0.90 -8.29
C THR A 267 12.46 0.36 -7.76
N ALA A 268 12.01 1.54 -8.20
CA ALA A 268 12.44 2.84 -7.67
C ALA A 268 11.93 3.15 -6.23
N GLY A 269 11.25 2.20 -5.57
CA GLY A 269 10.70 2.40 -4.23
C GLY A 269 9.49 3.35 -4.18
N LYS A 270 8.84 3.60 -5.33
CA LYS A 270 7.68 4.47 -5.45
C LYS A 270 6.38 3.68 -5.39
N GLN A 271 5.30 4.36 -5.03
CA GLN A 271 3.96 3.79 -5.06
C GLN A 271 3.44 3.77 -6.49
N VAL A 272 2.77 2.69 -6.90
CA VAL A 272 2.12 2.59 -8.21
C VAL A 272 0.68 2.15 -8.04
N ILE A 273 -0.23 2.88 -8.68
CA ILE A 273 -1.67 2.63 -8.67
C ILE A 273 -2.07 2.13 -10.06
N THR A 274 -2.81 1.03 -10.13
CA THR A 274 -3.51 0.61 -11.36
C THR A 274 -4.94 1.12 -11.30
N ALA A 275 -5.35 1.89 -12.31
CA ALA A 275 -6.57 2.67 -12.31
C ALA A 275 -7.41 2.45 -13.57
N THR A 276 -8.71 2.76 -13.44
CA THR A 276 -9.78 2.71 -14.47
C THR A 276 -10.09 1.29 -14.98
N GLN A 277 -11.33 1.04 -15.40
CA GLN A 277 -11.76 -0.24 -15.98
C GLN A 277 -11.43 -1.49 -15.14
N MET A 278 -11.45 -1.38 -13.80
CA MET A 278 -11.10 -2.50 -12.92
C MET A 278 -12.28 -3.44 -12.73
N LEU A 279 -13.41 -2.94 -12.21
CA LEU A 279 -14.65 -3.70 -12.01
C LEU A 279 -15.85 -2.91 -12.57
N ASP A 280 -15.67 -2.24 -13.72
CA ASP A 280 -16.60 -1.26 -14.28
C ASP A 280 -18.04 -1.79 -14.42
N SER A 281 -18.21 -3.05 -14.79
CA SER A 281 -19.52 -3.70 -14.88
C SER A 281 -20.29 -3.67 -13.56
N MET A 282 -19.60 -3.54 -12.42
CA MET A 282 -20.21 -3.45 -11.09
C MET A 282 -20.85 -2.09 -10.78
N ILE A 283 -20.69 -1.09 -11.65
CA ILE A 283 -21.52 0.12 -11.62
C ILE A 283 -23.01 -0.26 -11.69
N LYS A 284 -23.34 -1.27 -12.52
CA LYS A 284 -24.72 -1.70 -12.77
C LYS A 284 -25.03 -3.09 -12.23
N ASN A 285 -24.02 -3.91 -11.96
CA ASN A 285 -24.18 -5.33 -11.61
C ASN A 285 -23.61 -5.65 -10.22
N PRO A 286 -24.21 -6.59 -9.47
CA PRO A 286 -23.69 -6.97 -8.16
C PRO A 286 -22.44 -7.84 -8.20
N ARG A 287 -21.98 -8.27 -9.39
CA ARG A 287 -20.80 -9.12 -9.59
C ARG A 287 -20.06 -8.69 -10.86
N PRO A 288 -18.72 -8.78 -10.87
CA PRO A 288 -17.94 -8.45 -12.04
C PRO A 288 -17.94 -9.60 -13.05
N THR A 289 -17.45 -9.30 -14.24
CA THR A 289 -17.13 -10.29 -15.26
C THR A 289 -15.88 -11.10 -14.88
N ARG A 290 -15.69 -12.23 -15.57
CA ARG A 290 -14.46 -13.03 -15.44
C ARG A 290 -13.23 -12.25 -15.95
N ALA A 291 -13.41 -11.47 -17.02
CA ALA A 291 -12.34 -10.66 -17.59
C ALA A 291 -11.82 -9.61 -16.59
N GLU A 292 -12.72 -8.86 -15.96
CA GLU A 292 -12.39 -7.88 -14.91
C GLU A 292 -11.71 -8.54 -13.71
N THR A 293 -12.21 -9.71 -13.28
CA THR A 293 -11.59 -10.46 -12.17
C THR A 293 -10.14 -10.85 -12.51
N THR A 294 -9.91 -11.36 -13.72
CA THR A 294 -8.57 -11.71 -14.21
C THR A 294 -7.67 -10.48 -14.37
N ASP A 295 -8.23 -9.35 -14.81
CA ASP A 295 -7.50 -8.10 -14.99
C ASP A 295 -7.00 -7.53 -13.65
N VAL A 296 -7.88 -7.46 -12.65
CA VAL A 296 -7.49 -7.07 -11.27
C VAL A 296 -6.39 -7.99 -10.72
N ALA A 297 -6.53 -9.30 -10.89
CA ALA A 297 -5.52 -10.26 -10.45
C ALA A 297 -4.17 -10.04 -11.16
N ASN A 298 -4.17 -9.77 -12.47
CA ASN A 298 -2.94 -9.50 -13.22
C ASN A 298 -2.24 -8.23 -12.76
N ALA A 299 -2.97 -7.15 -12.45
CA ALA A 299 -2.37 -5.94 -11.87
C ALA A 299 -1.62 -6.24 -10.56
N ILE A 300 -2.13 -7.17 -9.75
CA ILE A 300 -1.49 -7.62 -8.51
C ILE A 300 -0.28 -8.52 -8.79
N TYR A 301 -0.38 -9.45 -9.74
CA TYR A 301 0.77 -10.27 -10.17
C TYR A 301 1.92 -9.42 -10.72
N ASP A 302 1.60 -8.33 -11.41
CA ASP A 302 2.55 -7.34 -11.93
C ASP A 302 3.23 -6.55 -10.81
N GLY A 303 2.67 -6.56 -9.61
CA GLY A 303 3.25 -5.96 -8.42
C GLY A 303 2.74 -4.57 -8.12
N THR A 304 1.52 -4.22 -8.53
CA THR A 304 0.92 -2.91 -8.21
C THR A 304 0.87 -2.67 -6.69
N SER A 305 1.03 -1.42 -6.26
CA SER A 305 0.91 -1.08 -4.83
C SER A 305 -0.55 -0.93 -4.42
N ALA A 306 -1.37 -0.41 -5.32
CA ALA A 306 -2.79 -0.21 -5.09
C ALA A 306 -3.63 -0.38 -6.36
N ILE A 307 -4.89 -0.74 -6.16
CA ILE A 307 -5.92 -0.86 -7.18
C ILE A 307 -7.04 0.13 -6.89
N MET A 308 -7.62 0.73 -7.92
CA MET A 308 -8.54 1.86 -7.78
C MET A 308 -9.93 1.60 -8.38
N LEU A 309 -10.96 1.83 -7.57
CA LEU A 309 -12.36 1.90 -8.00
C LEU A 309 -12.72 3.35 -8.37
N SER A 310 -13.36 3.51 -9.53
CA SER A 310 -13.73 4.79 -10.13
C SER A 310 -15.25 4.98 -10.04
N GLY A 311 -15.97 4.76 -11.14
CA GLY A 311 -17.43 4.88 -11.17
C GLY A 311 -18.13 3.89 -10.26
N GLU A 312 -17.50 2.71 -10.05
CA GLU A 312 -18.03 1.60 -9.24
C GLU A 312 -18.41 2.05 -7.83
N THR A 313 -17.57 2.87 -7.19
CA THR A 313 -17.84 3.42 -5.86
C THR A 313 -18.46 4.80 -5.94
N ALA A 314 -18.09 5.64 -6.90
CA ALA A 314 -18.53 7.03 -6.93
C ALA A 314 -20.03 7.18 -7.24
N ALA A 315 -20.53 6.45 -8.22
CA ALA A 315 -21.91 6.56 -8.71
C ALA A 315 -22.58 5.21 -9.01
N GLY A 316 -21.90 4.10 -8.73
CA GLY A 316 -22.41 2.75 -8.95
C GLY A 316 -23.51 2.35 -7.98
N ALA A 317 -24.31 1.38 -8.39
CA ALA A 317 -25.38 0.80 -7.59
C ALA A 317 -24.87 -0.12 -6.46
N TYR A 318 -23.62 -0.57 -6.55
CA TYR A 318 -23.02 -1.58 -5.64
C TYR A 318 -21.64 -1.16 -5.10
N PRO A 319 -21.51 0.01 -4.44
CA PRO A 319 -20.21 0.55 -4.04
C PRO A 319 -19.49 -0.35 -3.02
N VAL A 320 -20.22 -0.90 -2.04
CA VAL A 320 -19.66 -1.72 -0.96
C VAL A 320 -19.28 -3.11 -1.48
N GLU A 321 -20.12 -3.71 -2.32
CA GLU A 321 -19.87 -5.00 -2.97
C GLU A 321 -18.69 -4.92 -3.92
N SER A 322 -18.53 -3.80 -4.65
CA SER A 322 -17.36 -3.56 -5.51
C SER A 322 -16.07 -3.57 -4.71
N LEU A 323 -16.03 -2.86 -3.58
CA LEU A 323 -14.88 -2.89 -2.67
C LEU A 323 -14.62 -4.29 -2.10
N ARG A 324 -15.65 -4.97 -1.61
CA ARG A 324 -15.52 -6.33 -1.04
C ARG A 324 -14.99 -7.31 -2.08
N THR A 325 -15.48 -7.21 -3.31
CA THR A 325 -15.03 -8.05 -4.42
C THR A 325 -13.57 -7.76 -4.77
N MET A 326 -13.20 -6.48 -4.90
CA MET A 326 -11.82 -6.05 -5.14
C MET A 326 -10.87 -6.58 -4.04
N ALA A 327 -11.29 -6.50 -2.76
CA ALA A 327 -10.53 -7.02 -1.63
C ALA A 327 -10.40 -8.56 -1.65
N ALA A 328 -11.47 -9.28 -2.01
CA ALA A 328 -11.47 -10.73 -2.11
C ALA A 328 -10.54 -11.22 -3.22
N ILE A 329 -10.56 -10.58 -4.40
CA ILE A 329 -9.63 -10.87 -5.50
C ILE A 329 -8.19 -10.63 -5.04
N ALA A 330 -7.92 -9.52 -4.36
CA ALA A 330 -6.59 -9.21 -3.88
C ALA A 330 -6.06 -10.25 -2.88
N VAL A 331 -6.85 -10.62 -1.88
CA VAL A 331 -6.44 -11.63 -0.89
C VAL A 331 -6.22 -13.00 -1.55
N CYS A 332 -7.10 -13.41 -2.46
CA CYS A 332 -6.98 -14.68 -3.19
C CYS A 332 -5.68 -14.72 -4.01
N THR A 333 -5.44 -13.67 -4.81
CA THR A 333 -4.27 -13.54 -5.67
C THR A 333 -2.98 -13.50 -4.86
N GLU A 334 -2.96 -12.76 -3.76
CA GLU A 334 -1.78 -12.64 -2.90
C GLU A 334 -1.40 -13.94 -2.20
N ASN A 335 -2.37 -14.80 -1.89
CA ASN A 335 -2.11 -16.11 -1.29
C ASN A 335 -1.50 -17.11 -2.28
N ASP A 336 -1.69 -16.91 -3.58
CA ASP A 336 -1.10 -17.74 -4.64
C ASP A 336 0.38 -17.38 -4.91
N ILE A 337 0.77 -16.14 -4.63
CA ILE A 337 2.12 -15.65 -4.93
C ILE A 337 3.16 -16.21 -3.95
N ASP A 338 4.15 -16.95 -4.47
CA ASP A 338 5.37 -17.26 -3.73
C ASP A 338 6.31 -16.04 -3.67
N TYR A 339 6.10 -15.21 -2.65
CA TYR A 339 6.92 -14.01 -2.41
C TYR A 339 8.39 -14.33 -2.11
N LYS A 340 8.70 -15.49 -1.50
CA LYS A 340 10.08 -15.86 -1.17
C LYS A 340 10.84 -16.22 -2.43
N GLU A 341 10.22 -16.99 -3.32
CA GLU A 341 10.80 -17.34 -4.61
C GLU A 341 10.95 -16.10 -5.51
N LYS A 342 9.91 -15.27 -5.63
CA LYS A 342 9.98 -14.02 -6.40
C LYS A 342 11.09 -13.10 -5.88
N PHE A 343 11.28 -12.99 -4.56
CA PHE A 343 12.36 -12.21 -3.98
C PHE A 343 13.74 -12.78 -4.33
N ARG A 344 13.94 -14.09 -4.23
CA ARG A 344 15.22 -14.76 -4.56
C ARG A 344 15.61 -14.67 -6.03
N LYS A 345 14.63 -14.77 -6.93
CA LYS A 345 14.84 -14.68 -8.38
C LYS A 345 15.02 -13.25 -8.88
N ARG A 346 14.83 -12.27 -8.02
CA ARG A 346 14.82 -10.88 -8.44
C ARG A 346 16.23 -10.42 -8.77
N ASP A 347 16.43 -10.09 -10.04
CA ASP A 347 17.59 -9.31 -10.45
C ASP A 347 17.27 -7.83 -10.22
N ILE A 348 18.10 -7.14 -9.44
CA ILE A 348 17.92 -5.72 -9.16
C ILE A 348 19.05 -5.00 -9.88
N PRO A 349 18.80 -4.41 -11.06
CA PRO A 349 19.83 -3.76 -11.86
C PRO A 349 20.38 -2.46 -11.24
N GLU A 350 19.89 -2.06 -10.07
CA GLU A 350 20.23 -0.81 -9.38
C GLU A 350 21.55 -0.95 -8.60
N ARG A 351 22.45 0.05 -8.70
CA ARG A 351 23.62 0.13 -7.80
C ARG A 351 23.10 0.31 -6.37
N PRO A 352 23.35 -0.63 -5.43
CA PRO A 352 22.75 -0.54 -4.11
C PRO A 352 23.28 0.68 -3.36
N ASP A 353 22.38 1.57 -2.92
CA ASP A 353 22.69 2.50 -1.83
C ASP A 353 22.56 1.76 -0.48
N VAL A 354 23.03 2.39 0.61
CA VAL A 354 23.00 1.79 1.96
C VAL A 354 21.57 1.40 2.35
N THR A 355 20.60 2.26 2.06
CA THR A 355 19.18 2.04 2.37
C THR A 355 18.63 0.80 1.67
N SER A 356 18.92 0.62 0.38
CA SER A 356 18.50 -0.52 -0.43
C SER A 356 19.19 -1.80 0.04
N ALA A 357 20.49 -1.76 0.35
CA ALA A 357 21.24 -2.91 0.86
C ALA A 357 20.69 -3.40 2.22
N ILE A 358 20.43 -2.48 3.15
CA ILE A 358 19.85 -2.82 4.47
C ILE A 358 18.40 -3.31 4.33
N SER A 359 17.61 -2.71 3.44
CA SER A 359 16.22 -3.14 3.18
C SER A 359 16.18 -4.54 2.57
N HIS A 360 17.10 -4.85 1.65
CA HIS A 360 17.26 -6.20 1.09
C HIS A 360 17.67 -7.20 2.19
N ALA A 361 18.71 -6.89 2.97
CA ALA A 361 19.17 -7.74 4.07
C ALA A 361 18.07 -7.98 5.12
N THR A 362 17.25 -6.97 5.39
CA THR A 362 16.08 -7.08 6.28
C THR A 362 15.07 -8.09 5.74
N CYS A 363 14.74 -8.02 4.45
CA CYS A 363 13.81 -8.96 3.82
C CYS A 363 14.36 -10.39 3.81
N THR A 364 15.64 -10.56 3.46
CA THR A 364 16.33 -11.87 3.49
C THR A 364 16.28 -12.47 4.89
N THR A 365 16.71 -11.71 5.89
CA THR A 365 16.72 -12.13 7.30
C THR A 365 15.31 -12.51 7.77
N ALA A 366 14.30 -11.73 7.43
CA ALA A 366 12.92 -12.03 7.78
C ALA A 366 12.42 -13.33 7.15
N HIS A 367 12.77 -13.60 5.90
CA HIS A 367 12.35 -14.82 5.20
C HIS A 367 13.04 -16.08 5.72
N ASP A 368 14.34 -15.98 6.01
CA ASP A 368 15.18 -17.09 6.47
C ASP A 368 14.83 -17.48 7.92
N LEU A 369 14.57 -16.49 8.78
CA LEU A 369 14.19 -16.74 10.18
C LEU A 369 12.70 -17.03 10.38
N GLY A 370 11.90 -16.93 9.31
CA GLY A 370 10.44 -17.07 9.41
C GLY A 370 9.82 -16.01 10.32
N ALA A 371 10.31 -14.77 10.25
CA ALA A 371 9.81 -13.67 11.05
C ALA A 371 8.33 -13.41 10.77
N VAL A 372 7.58 -13.11 11.82
CA VAL A 372 6.13 -12.82 11.75
C VAL A 372 5.89 -11.44 11.15
N ALA A 373 6.79 -10.49 11.37
CA ALA A 373 6.71 -9.15 10.81
C ALA A 373 8.10 -8.53 10.61
N ILE A 374 8.18 -7.59 9.66
CA ILE A 374 9.23 -6.58 9.63
C ILE A 374 8.69 -5.33 10.31
N MET A 375 9.42 -4.78 11.26
CA MET A 375 9.05 -3.55 11.95
C MET A 375 9.97 -2.41 11.53
N THR A 376 9.40 -1.24 11.29
CA THR A 376 10.17 -0.05 10.94
C THR A 376 9.74 1.14 11.75
N VAL A 377 10.68 2.06 11.98
CA VAL A 377 10.33 3.41 12.45
C VAL A 377 10.75 4.41 11.39
N SER A 378 9.83 5.28 10.98
CA SER A 378 10.08 6.20 9.88
C SER A 378 9.35 7.54 10.07
N LYS A 379 10.12 8.63 10.07
CA LYS A 379 9.56 10.00 10.08
C LYS A 379 8.92 10.39 8.75
N THR A 380 9.43 9.91 7.61
CA THR A 380 8.91 10.26 6.26
C THR A 380 8.24 9.09 5.54
N GLY A 381 8.26 7.90 6.14
CA GLY A 381 7.81 6.64 5.56
C GLY A 381 8.76 6.03 4.52
N GLN A 382 9.94 6.61 4.29
CA GLN A 382 10.88 6.14 3.27
C GLN A 382 11.37 4.71 3.53
N THR A 383 11.70 4.38 4.78
CA THR A 383 12.14 3.04 5.19
C THR A 383 11.08 2.00 4.86
N ALA A 384 9.82 2.27 5.21
CA ALA A 384 8.70 1.37 4.93
C ALA A 384 8.51 1.16 3.41
N ARG A 385 8.63 2.22 2.60
CA ARG A 385 8.56 2.14 1.13
C ARG A 385 9.73 1.35 0.53
N MET A 386 10.94 1.52 1.07
CA MET A 386 12.13 0.82 0.59
C MET A 386 12.12 -0.67 0.94
N ILE A 387 11.47 -1.07 2.01
CA ILE A 387 11.23 -2.50 2.29
C ILE A 387 10.08 -3.01 1.42
N SER A 388 9.01 -2.22 1.30
CA SER A 388 7.84 -2.55 0.49
C SER A 388 8.23 -2.87 -0.95
N LYS A 389 9.21 -2.17 -1.55
CA LYS A 389 9.67 -2.49 -2.92
C LYS A 389 10.11 -3.93 -3.10
N PHE A 390 10.68 -4.58 -2.08
CA PHE A 390 11.13 -5.97 -2.12
C PHE A 390 10.01 -7.00 -1.99
N ARG A 391 8.77 -6.55 -1.72
CA ARG A 391 7.58 -7.38 -1.61
C ARG A 391 7.72 -8.55 -0.62
N PRO A 392 8.10 -8.31 0.66
CA PRO A 392 8.29 -9.39 1.62
C PRO A 392 6.99 -10.17 1.92
N TYR A 393 7.15 -11.46 2.20
CA TYR A 393 6.05 -12.35 2.58
C TYR A 393 5.37 -11.93 3.89
N CYS A 394 6.12 -11.55 4.92
CA CYS A 394 5.56 -11.04 6.17
C CYS A 394 5.05 -9.59 6.01
N PRO A 395 4.10 -9.13 6.84
CA PRO A 395 3.68 -7.73 6.87
C PRO A 395 4.83 -6.79 7.31
N ILE A 396 4.72 -5.53 6.89
CA ILE A 396 5.62 -4.44 7.31
C ILE A 396 4.84 -3.56 8.29
N ILE A 397 5.17 -3.59 9.57
CA ILE A 397 4.56 -2.74 10.59
C ILE A 397 5.43 -1.48 10.73
N SER A 398 4.92 -0.32 10.34
CA SER A 398 5.71 0.91 10.35
C SER A 398 5.20 1.93 11.35
N GLY A 399 5.99 2.17 12.39
CA GLY A 399 5.80 3.26 13.34
C GLY A 399 6.17 4.62 12.75
N THR A 400 5.34 5.61 13.03
CA THR A 400 5.64 7.03 12.78
C THR A 400 5.03 7.90 13.87
N THR A 401 5.58 9.10 14.07
CA THR A 401 5.04 10.10 14.99
C THR A 401 4.01 11.02 14.33
N GLU A 402 3.92 11.01 13.00
CA GLU A 402 3.13 11.96 12.22
C GLU A 402 1.89 11.30 11.60
N GLU A 403 0.69 11.78 11.95
CA GLU A 403 -0.56 11.24 11.40
C GLU A 403 -0.64 11.33 9.87
N LYS A 404 -0.10 12.40 9.27
CA LYS A 404 -0.09 12.55 7.80
C LYS A 404 0.79 11.50 7.14
N VAL A 405 1.96 11.24 7.71
CA VAL A 405 2.87 10.20 7.21
C VAL A 405 2.26 8.81 7.42
N GLN A 406 1.53 8.59 8.52
CA GLN A 406 0.78 7.36 8.73
C GLN A 406 -0.20 7.09 7.59
N ARG A 407 -1.00 8.09 7.20
CA ARG A 407 -1.94 7.99 6.08
C ARG A 407 -1.23 7.81 4.75
N GLN A 408 -0.13 8.52 4.51
CA GLN A 408 0.67 8.36 3.29
C GLN A 408 1.30 6.96 3.17
N MET A 409 1.75 6.40 4.30
CA MET A 409 2.24 5.02 4.33
C MET A 409 1.11 4.01 4.10
N ASN A 410 -0.15 4.36 4.37
CA ASN A 410 -1.27 3.46 4.16
C ASN A 410 -1.49 3.10 2.67
N LEU A 411 -0.95 3.89 1.74
CA LEU A 411 -0.93 3.58 0.30
C LEU A 411 0.25 2.65 -0.10
N SER A 412 1.18 2.37 0.81
CA SER A 412 2.35 1.51 0.51
C SER A 412 1.99 0.03 0.62
N TRP A 413 2.35 -0.76 -0.39
CA TRP A 413 2.07 -2.19 -0.44
C TRP A 413 2.59 -2.92 0.81
N GLY A 414 1.75 -3.75 1.43
CA GLY A 414 2.12 -4.60 2.57
C GLY A 414 2.43 -3.86 3.88
N VAL A 415 2.31 -2.53 3.90
CA VAL A 415 2.58 -1.69 5.08
C VAL A 415 1.33 -1.52 5.94
N ILE A 416 1.49 -1.72 7.23
CA ILE A 416 0.51 -1.45 8.29
C ILE A 416 1.08 -0.29 9.14
N PRO A 417 0.62 0.94 8.92
CA PRO A 417 1.19 2.09 9.60
C PRO A 417 0.55 2.29 10.98
N ILE A 418 1.38 2.46 12.02
CA ILE A 418 0.96 2.69 13.40
C ILE A 418 1.55 4.01 13.92
N ILE A 419 0.80 4.70 14.79
CA ILE A 419 1.30 5.87 15.51
C ILE A 419 2.10 5.40 16.72
N ILE A 420 3.29 5.97 16.87
CA ILE A 420 4.17 5.79 18.02
C ILE A 420 4.59 7.15 18.56
N GLU A 421 5.06 7.17 19.81
CA GLU A 421 5.65 8.35 20.44
C GLU A 421 7.12 8.51 20.05
N GLU A 422 7.61 9.74 20.08
CA GLU A 422 9.04 10.02 19.94
C GLU A 422 9.79 9.50 21.18
N LYS A 423 10.99 8.95 20.96
CA LYS A 423 11.88 8.42 22.00
C LYS A 423 13.30 8.93 21.75
N ASP A 424 14.05 9.13 22.83
CA ASP A 424 15.36 9.78 22.79
C ASP A 424 16.52 8.82 22.49
N ASN A 425 16.29 7.51 22.62
CA ASN A 425 17.28 6.49 22.30
C ASN A 425 16.68 5.35 21.49
N THR A 426 17.56 4.59 20.84
CA THR A 426 17.18 3.59 19.85
C THR A 426 16.51 2.38 20.47
N ASP A 427 16.97 1.93 21.64
CA ASP A 427 16.40 0.74 22.28
C ASP A 427 14.97 1.01 22.79
N ASP A 428 14.74 2.15 23.43
CA ASP A 428 13.39 2.56 23.85
C ASP A 428 12.44 2.72 22.67
N LEU A 429 12.94 3.21 21.53
CA LEU A 429 12.15 3.35 20.31
C LEU A 429 11.74 1.98 19.74
N PHE A 430 12.66 1.02 19.74
CA PHE A 430 12.40 -0.34 19.27
C PHE A 430 11.45 -1.09 20.17
N GLU A 431 11.64 -0.97 21.49
CA GLU A 431 10.73 -1.52 22.47
C GLU A 431 9.32 -0.92 22.32
N HIS A 432 9.24 0.40 22.14
CA HIS A 432 7.97 1.08 21.98
C HIS A 432 7.20 0.66 20.71
N VAL A 433 7.86 0.52 19.56
CA VAL A 433 7.17 0.04 18.33
C VAL A 433 6.66 -1.40 18.49
N VAL A 434 7.40 -2.26 19.19
CA VAL A 434 6.99 -3.64 19.50
C VAL A 434 5.77 -3.64 20.42
N GLN A 435 5.79 -2.85 21.49
CA GLN A 435 4.68 -2.71 22.44
C GLN A 435 3.40 -2.19 21.75
N VAL A 436 3.52 -1.19 20.88
CA VAL A 436 2.38 -0.67 20.13
C VAL A 436 1.87 -1.72 19.14
N ALA A 437 2.76 -2.46 18.47
CA ALA A 437 2.36 -3.56 17.58
C ALA A 437 1.62 -4.69 18.33
N GLU A 438 2.09 -5.05 19.52
CA GLU A 438 1.45 -6.06 20.39
C GLU A 438 0.08 -5.57 20.91
N LYS A 439 -0.02 -4.30 21.35
CA LYS A 439 -1.28 -3.67 21.76
C LYS A 439 -2.32 -3.67 20.63
N ASN A 440 -1.89 -3.48 19.39
CA ASN A 440 -2.73 -3.55 18.20
C ASN A 440 -2.96 -4.99 17.70
N LYS A 441 -2.51 -6.01 18.43
CA LYS A 441 -2.65 -7.45 18.10
C LYS A 441 -2.03 -7.82 16.75
N LEU A 442 -0.99 -7.11 16.33
CA LEU A 442 -0.26 -7.38 15.08
C LEU A 442 0.86 -8.41 15.27
N VAL A 443 1.36 -8.53 16.50
CA VAL A 443 2.32 -9.54 16.96
C VAL A 443 1.93 -10.01 18.36
N LYS A 444 2.49 -11.13 18.81
CA LYS A 444 2.31 -11.68 20.16
C LYS A 444 3.66 -12.06 20.78
N SER A 445 3.70 -12.18 22.10
CA SER A 445 4.90 -12.63 22.80
C SER A 445 5.39 -14.00 22.28
N GLY A 446 6.70 -14.09 22.04
CA GLY A 446 7.39 -15.23 21.41
C GLY A 446 7.51 -15.16 19.89
N ASP A 447 6.82 -14.22 19.23
CA ASP A 447 7.02 -13.96 17.81
C ASP A 447 8.43 -13.41 17.56
N LEU A 448 8.99 -13.73 16.39
CA LEU A 448 10.25 -13.18 15.93
C LEU A 448 9.97 -12.07 14.91
N ALA A 449 10.55 -10.90 15.11
CA ALA A 449 10.44 -9.77 14.20
C ALA A 449 11.83 -9.30 13.75
N VAL A 450 11.89 -8.67 12.59
CA VAL A 450 13.10 -7.97 12.13
C VAL A 450 12.81 -6.48 12.14
N ILE A 451 13.58 -5.73 12.91
CA ILE A 451 13.46 -4.28 13.06
C ILE A 451 14.50 -3.62 12.16
N THR A 452 14.11 -2.57 11.43
CA THR A 452 15.05 -1.70 10.72
C THR A 452 14.67 -0.24 10.86
N ALA A 453 15.67 0.63 10.96
CA ALA A 453 15.50 2.06 11.14
C ALA A 453 16.71 2.82 10.62
N GLY A 454 16.61 4.15 10.68
CA GLY A 454 17.71 5.05 10.41
C GLY A 454 18.27 5.70 11.67
N ILE A 455 19.60 5.71 11.77
CA ILE A 455 20.35 6.31 12.88
C ILE A 455 21.32 7.36 12.32
N PRO A 456 21.48 8.53 12.97
CA PRO A 456 20.92 8.93 14.27
C PRO A 456 19.40 9.20 14.22
N LEU A 457 18.74 8.99 15.36
CA LEU A 457 17.30 9.22 15.49
C LEU A 457 16.94 10.66 15.14
N GLY A 458 15.80 10.85 14.50
CA GLY A 458 15.31 12.16 14.08
C GLY A 458 15.86 12.66 12.74
N VAL A 459 16.95 12.09 12.23
CA VAL A 459 17.47 12.39 10.88
C VAL A 459 16.77 11.50 9.86
N SER A 460 16.09 12.12 8.90
CA SER A 460 15.42 11.41 7.80
C SER A 460 16.43 11.06 6.70
N GLY A 461 16.17 9.98 5.96
CA GLY A 461 16.91 9.66 4.73
C GLY A 461 17.94 8.53 4.82
N THR A 462 18.27 8.03 6.02
CA THR A 462 19.37 7.09 6.20
C THR A 462 18.90 5.78 6.84
N THR A 463 18.37 4.81 6.09
CA THR A 463 18.11 3.47 6.67
C THR A 463 19.41 2.68 6.70
N ASN A 464 19.96 2.44 7.89
CA ASN A 464 21.33 1.92 8.03
C ASN A 464 21.50 0.84 9.11
N MET A 465 20.42 0.40 9.76
CA MET A 465 20.46 -0.62 10.81
C MET A 465 19.43 -1.73 10.57
N LEU A 466 19.79 -2.97 10.90
CA LEU A 466 18.85 -4.07 11.12
C LEU A 466 19.09 -4.72 12.50
N LYS A 467 18.01 -5.18 13.15
CA LYS A 467 18.04 -5.90 14.44
C LYS A 467 17.01 -7.02 14.40
N VAL A 468 17.42 -8.24 14.73
CA VAL A 468 16.47 -9.33 14.98
C VAL A 468 15.99 -9.22 16.42
N HIS A 469 14.68 -9.28 16.63
CA HIS A 469 14.07 -9.04 17.93
C HIS A 469 12.99 -10.08 18.23
N LEU A 470 13.03 -10.64 19.43
CA LEU A 470 11.97 -11.51 19.94
C LEU A 470 10.97 -10.64 20.70
N VAL A 471 9.69 -10.76 20.38
CA VAL A 471 8.62 -10.02 21.05
C VAL A 471 8.41 -10.58 22.46
N GLY A 472 8.46 -9.71 23.46
CA GLY A 472 8.27 -10.03 24.87
C GLY A 472 9.57 -10.35 25.62
N ASP A 473 9.46 -10.44 26.95
CA ASP A 473 10.63 -10.59 27.83
C ASP A 473 11.17 -12.03 27.82
N VAL A 474 12.39 -12.21 27.30
CA VAL A 474 13.16 -13.42 27.54
C VAL A 474 13.61 -13.42 28.98
N LEU A 475 13.03 -14.31 29.77
CA LEU A 475 13.35 -14.45 31.19
C LEU A 475 14.68 -15.17 31.37
N VAL A 476 14.91 -16.24 30.60
CA VAL A 476 16.10 -17.09 30.68
C VAL A 476 16.37 -17.74 29.32
N ALA A 477 17.65 -17.92 28.98
CA ALA A 477 18.09 -18.68 27.81
C ALA A 477 19.07 -19.79 28.21
N GLY A 478 19.09 -20.88 27.43
CA GLY A 478 19.99 -22.00 27.61
C GLY A 478 20.11 -22.83 26.33
N THR A 479 20.59 -24.06 26.45
CA THR A 479 20.70 -25.00 25.35
C THR A 479 19.43 -25.83 25.22
N ALA A 480 18.80 -25.70 24.06
CA ALA A 480 17.75 -26.58 23.58
C ALA A 480 18.23 -28.02 23.42
N VAL A 481 17.49 -29.00 23.94
CA VAL A 481 17.76 -30.43 23.69
C VAL A 481 16.67 -31.07 22.81
N THR A 482 15.43 -30.58 22.92
CA THR A 482 14.25 -31.08 22.21
C THR A 482 13.54 -29.94 21.50
N SER A 483 12.96 -30.14 20.32
CA SER A 483 12.33 -29.06 19.54
C SER A 483 10.90 -28.64 19.96
N ARG A 484 10.34 -29.26 21.01
CA ARG A 484 8.98 -28.95 21.47
C ARG A 484 8.94 -27.73 22.39
N GLY A 485 7.80 -27.06 22.41
CA GLY A 485 7.52 -25.99 23.36
C GLY A 485 6.27 -26.27 24.20
N VAL A 486 6.20 -25.63 25.37
CA VAL A 486 5.07 -25.78 26.30
C VAL A 486 4.79 -24.48 27.05
N CYS A 487 3.54 -24.28 27.45
CA CYS A 487 3.13 -23.19 28.34
C CYS A 487 2.70 -23.81 29.67
N GLY A 488 3.15 -23.26 30.79
CA GLY A 488 2.84 -23.78 32.11
C GLY A 488 3.31 -22.87 33.23
N HIS A 489 2.84 -23.15 34.45
CA HIS A 489 3.34 -22.48 35.65
C HIS A 489 4.73 -23.02 35.99
N LEU A 490 5.62 -22.11 36.40
CA LEU A 490 6.94 -22.50 36.89
C LEU A 490 6.83 -23.05 38.31
N CYS A 491 7.44 -24.20 38.54
CA CYS A 491 7.78 -24.70 39.86
C CYS A 491 9.29 -24.51 40.06
N VAL A 492 9.67 -23.46 40.78
CA VAL A 492 11.08 -23.06 40.98
C VAL A 492 11.59 -23.60 42.30
N CYS A 493 12.56 -24.50 42.24
CA CYS A 493 13.11 -25.19 43.41
C CYS A 493 14.62 -25.12 43.41
N SER A 494 15.20 -24.90 44.59
CA SER A 494 16.65 -24.92 44.81
C SER A 494 17.18 -26.32 45.11
N THR A 495 16.34 -27.19 45.69
CA THR A 495 16.71 -28.59 46.04
C THR A 495 15.69 -29.61 45.54
N GLU A 496 16.07 -30.89 45.56
CA GLU A 496 15.19 -31.99 45.17
C GLU A 496 14.06 -32.23 46.21
N GLU A 497 14.30 -31.96 47.50
CA GLU A 497 13.24 -32.06 48.51
C GLU A 497 12.14 -31.01 48.27
N GLU A 498 12.55 -29.77 47.99
CA GLU A 498 11.63 -28.67 47.68
C GLU A 498 10.79 -28.97 46.44
N ALA A 499 11.39 -29.61 45.43
CA ALA A 499 10.67 -30.05 44.24
C ALA A 499 9.62 -31.13 44.56
N GLN A 500 9.89 -32.05 45.49
CA GLN A 500 8.91 -33.07 45.87
C GLN A 500 7.73 -32.51 46.64
N GLU A 501 7.94 -31.45 47.42
CA GLU A 501 6.89 -30.80 48.22
C GLU A 501 6.02 -29.85 47.40
N ASN A 502 6.64 -29.04 46.53
CA ASN A 502 5.97 -27.91 45.87
C ASN A 502 5.45 -28.22 44.47
N PHE A 503 6.00 -29.22 43.79
CA PHE A 503 5.68 -29.50 42.39
C PHE A 503 4.25 -30.01 42.20
N LYS A 504 3.53 -29.43 41.24
CA LYS A 504 2.20 -29.91 40.81
C LYS A 504 2.28 -30.51 39.41
N ASN A 505 1.44 -31.52 39.18
CA ASN A 505 1.37 -32.19 37.90
C ASN A 505 1.06 -31.20 36.77
N GLY A 506 1.88 -31.19 35.71
CA GLY A 506 1.76 -30.26 34.59
C GLY A 506 2.58 -28.96 34.72
N ASP A 507 3.25 -28.70 35.86
CA ASP A 507 4.15 -27.56 35.99
C ASP A 507 5.43 -27.73 35.15
N ILE A 508 6.10 -26.62 34.88
CA ILE A 508 7.44 -26.57 34.31
C ILE A 508 8.43 -26.58 35.48
N LEU A 509 9.20 -27.65 35.62
CA LEU A 509 10.16 -27.82 36.72
C LEU A 509 11.43 -27.00 36.45
N VAL A 510 11.79 -26.12 37.37
CA VAL A 510 13.04 -25.32 37.34
C VAL A 510 13.91 -25.71 38.52
N ILE A 511 15.09 -26.28 38.26
CA ILE A 511 15.97 -26.79 39.31
C ILE A 511 17.45 -26.74 38.88
N PRO A 512 18.44 -26.55 39.77
CA PRO A 512 19.83 -26.41 39.34
C PRO A 512 20.38 -27.65 38.62
N LYS A 513 20.02 -28.85 39.07
CA LYS A 513 20.40 -30.14 38.50
C LYS A 513 19.32 -31.19 38.78
N THR A 514 19.35 -32.30 38.06
CA THR A 514 18.43 -33.42 38.28
C THR A 514 19.17 -34.73 38.57
N SER A 515 18.50 -35.63 39.26
CA SER A 515 18.95 -37.01 39.52
C SER A 515 17.79 -38.00 39.42
N ASN A 516 18.07 -39.30 39.61
CA ASN A 516 17.04 -40.33 39.64
C ASN A 516 16.00 -40.13 40.75
N GLY A 517 16.31 -39.37 41.82
CA GLY A 517 15.42 -39.12 42.96
C GLY A 517 14.16 -38.34 42.60
N ILE A 518 14.22 -37.52 41.55
CA ILE A 518 13.10 -36.70 41.07
C ILE A 518 12.58 -37.13 39.69
N LEU A 519 12.98 -38.32 39.21
CA LEU A 519 12.50 -38.89 37.96
C LEU A 519 10.95 -38.98 37.87
N PRO A 520 10.20 -39.30 38.94
CA PRO A 520 8.74 -39.26 38.90
C PRO A 520 8.19 -37.86 38.59
N LEU A 521 8.80 -36.82 39.17
CA LEU A 521 8.40 -35.42 38.92
C LEU A 521 8.68 -35.04 37.47
N MET A 522 9.84 -35.41 36.92
CA MET A 522 10.20 -35.15 35.52
C MET A 522 9.21 -35.77 34.52
N LYS A 523 8.62 -36.93 34.85
CA LYS A 523 7.56 -37.56 34.02
C LYS A 523 6.26 -36.74 34.02
N MET A 524 5.90 -36.21 35.19
CA MET A 524 4.71 -35.39 35.41
C MET A 524 4.88 -33.94 34.89
N ALA A 525 6.10 -33.45 34.81
CA ALA A 525 6.42 -32.12 34.31
C ALA A 525 6.00 -31.94 32.86
N SER A 526 5.47 -30.76 32.55
CA SER A 526 5.14 -30.38 31.18
C SER A 526 6.38 -29.92 30.41
N GLY A 527 7.36 -29.37 31.12
CA GLY A 527 8.70 -29.02 30.62
C GLY A 527 9.73 -28.91 31.75
N ILE A 528 11.01 -28.82 31.40
CA ILE A 528 12.12 -28.84 32.37
C ILE A 528 13.14 -27.73 32.06
N ILE A 529 13.60 -27.01 33.08
CA ILE A 529 14.66 -26.00 32.98
C ILE A 529 15.74 -26.33 34.00
N THR A 530 16.98 -26.49 33.55
CA THR A 530 18.11 -26.75 34.46
C THR A 530 19.27 -25.79 34.27
N GLU A 531 19.89 -25.38 35.38
CA GLU A 531 21.10 -24.56 35.34
C GLU A 531 22.32 -25.37 34.91
N GLN A 532 22.37 -26.65 35.27
CA GLN A 532 23.37 -27.60 34.79
C GLN A 532 23.22 -27.77 33.27
N GLY A 533 24.33 -27.56 32.56
CA GLY A 533 24.43 -27.79 31.13
C GLY A 533 24.99 -29.17 30.77
N GLY A 534 25.16 -29.40 29.47
CA GLY A 534 25.74 -30.61 28.90
C GLY A 534 24.69 -31.58 28.35
N LEU A 535 24.86 -31.98 27.09
CA LEU A 535 23.94 -32.91 26.40
C LEU A 535 23.90 -34.30 27.04
N ASN A 536 24.94 -34.67 27.79
CA ASN A 536 25.03 -35.92 28.54
C ASN A 536 24.56 -35.77 30.00
N SER A 537 23.99 -34.62 30.37
CA SER A 537 23.43 -34.43 31.72
C SER A 537 22.22 -35.34 31.92
N HIS A 538 21.95 -35.71 33.18
CA HIS A 538 20.77 -36.50 33.53
C HIS A 538 19.48 -35.87 33.00
N ALA A 539 19.35 -34.54 33.12
CA ALA A 539 18.20 -33.79 32.65
C ALA A 539 17.98 -33.97 31.14
N ALA A 540 19.03 -33.77 30.34
CA ALA A 540 18.99 -33.87 28.89
C ALA A 540 18.61 -35.28 28.43
N VAL A 541 19.26 -36.32 28.97
CA VAL A 541 19.02 -37.72 28.59
C VAL A 541 17.59 -38.15 28.92
N VAL A 542 17.11 -37.82 30.12
CA VAL A 542 15.75 -38.18 30.55
C VAL A 542 14.71 -37.41 29.73
N ALA A 543 14.88 -36.11 29.51
CA ALA A 543 13.91 -35.32 28.75
C ALA A 543 13.83 -35.76 27.29
N LEU A 544 14.97 -36.12 26.66
CA LEU A 544 15.00 -36.76 25.33
C LEU A 544 14.20 -38.06 25.31
N ALA A 545 14.44 -38.94 26.29
CA ALA A 545 13.75 -40.24 26.37
C ALA A 545 12.24 -40.09 26.62
N LEU A 546 11.83 -39.04 27.34
CA LEU A 546 10.42 -38.73 27.63
C LEU A 546 9.77 -37.83 26.57
N ASP A 547 10.52 -37.36 25.58
CA ASP A 547 10.08 -36.42 24.55
C ASP A 547 9.42 -35.15 25.13
N LYS A 548 10.05 -34.62 26.20
CA LYS A 548 9.61 -33.46 26.97
C LYS A 548 10.43 -32.22 26.60
N PRO A 549 9.79 -31.06 26.41
CA PRO A 549 10.46 -29.77 26.27
C PRO A 549 11.48 -29.52 27.39
N ILE A 550 12.74 -29.25 27.04
CA ILE A 550 13.79 -28.97 28.02
C ILE A 550 14.77 -27.89 27.55
N ILE A 551 15.22 -27.09 28.51
CA ILE A 551 16.35 -26.17 28.38
C ILE A 551 17.37 -26.49 29.47
N ILE A 552 18.61 -26.79 29.07
CA ILE A 552 19.73 -27.03 30.00
C ILE A 552 20.72 -25.85 29.96
N GLY A 553 21.61 -25.72 30.94
CA GLY A 553 22.61 -24.65 30.96
C GLY A 553 22.00 -23.25 31.15
N ALA A 554 20.77 -23.19 31.65
CA ALA A 554 20.02 -21.98 31.91
C ALA A 554 20.57 -21.26 33.15
N LYS A 555 21.66 -20.49 33.00
CA LYS A 555 22.42 -19.94 34.13
C LYS A 555 21.54 -19.09 35.05
N ASN A 556 21.60 -19.36 36.35
CA ASN A 556 20.82 -18.67 37.40
C ASN A 556 19.30 -18.73 37.22
N ALA A 557 18.77 -19.70 36.47
CA ALA A 557 17.33 -19.84 36.24
C ALA A 557 16.52 -19.86 37.55
N THR A 558 17.02 -20.52 38.59
CA THR A 558 16.35 -20.61 39.89
C THR A 558 16.26 -19.29 40.65
N LYS A 559 17.13 -18.31 40.30
CA LYS A 559 17.15 -16.98 40.92
C LYS A 559 16.40 -15.94 40.09
N LEU A 560 16.40 -16.10 38.76
CA LEU A 560 15.79 -15.15 37.83
C LEU A 560 14.29 -15.41 37.67
N LEU A 561 13.89 -16.67 37.71
CA LEU A 561 12.49 -17.06 37.55
C LEU A 561 11.76 -17.06 38.89
N ARG A 562 10.48 -16.68 38.85
CA ARG A 562 9.62 -16.65 40.03
C ARG A 562 8.63 -17.81 39.99
N ASP A 563 8.53 -18.52 41.10
CA ASP A 563 7.57 -19.61 41.30
C ASP A 563 6.12 -19.17 41.00
N GLY A 564 5.33 -20.08 40.44
CA GLY A 564 3.93 -19.84 40.03
C GLY A 564 3.75 -18.97 38.79
N THR A 565 4.80 -18.32 38.28
CA THR A 565 4.70 -17.48 37.08
C THR A 565 4.39 -18.34 35.86
N MET A 566 3.41 -17.93 35.07
CA MET A 566 3.10 -18.61 33.82
C MET A 566 4.09 -18.17 32.74
N VAL A 567 4.73 -19.14 32.09
CA VAL A 567 5.73 -18.88 31.05
C VAL A 567 5.54 -19.82 29.89
N LYS A 568 6.15 -19.46 28.76
CA LYS A 568 6.31 -20.36 27.63
C LYS A 568 7.77 -20.76 27.49
N LEU A 569 7.99 -22.06 27.50
CA LEU A 569 9.28 -22.69 27.24
C LEU A 569 9.32 -23.09 25.77
N ASP A 570 10.28 -22.55 25.01
CA ASP A 570 10.54 -22.90 23.63
C ASP A 570 11.80 -23.76 23.55
N GLY A 571 11.59 -25.07 23.46
CA GLY A 571 12.69 -26.03 23.35
C GLY A 571 13.39 -25.98 22.00
N ALA A 572 12.82 -25.43 20.93
CA ALA A 572 13.52 -25.30 19.65
C ALA A 572 14.57 -24.18 19.69
N ARG A 573 14.22 -23.05 20.32
CA ARG A 573 15.10 -21.88 20.43
C ARG A 573 15.95 -21.87 21.71
N GLY A 574 15.60 -22.68 22.71
CA GLY A 574 16.31 -22.75 23.97
C GLY A 574 16.04 -21.55 24.89
N ILE A 575 14.84 -20.98 24.84
CA ILE A 575 14.48 -19.77 25.59
C ILE A 575 13.17 -19.93 26.36
N VAL A 576 13.07 -19.20 27.47
CA VAL A 576 11.84 -19.04 28.25
C VAL A 576 11.44 -17.59 28.23
N PHE A 577 10.18 -17.32 27.92
CA PHE A 577 9.64 -15.98 27.88
C PHE A 577 8.31 -15.89 28.64
N SER A 578 8.01 -14.68 29.12
CA SER A 578 6.80 -14.41 29.88
C SER A 578 5.55 -14.69 29.06
N ALA A 579 4.61 -15.47 29.61
CA ALA A 579 3.30 -15.63 29.02
C ALA A 579 2.36 -14.60 29.66
N HIS A 580 2.18 -13.44 29.01
CA HIS A 580 1.25 -12.44 29.51
C HIS A 580 -0.18 -13.00 29.49
N SER A 581 -0.71 -13.36 30.67
CA SER A 581 -2.14 -13.63 30.84
C SER A 581 -2.92 -12.32 30.81
N LYS A 582 -3.51 -11.99 29.67
CA LYS A 582 -4.80 -11.31 29.69
C LYS A 582 -5.83 -12.27 29.15
N THR A 583 -6.40 -13.05 30.07
CA THR A 583 -7.73 -13.63 29.87
C THR A 583 -8.66 -12.50 29.43
N PRO A 584 -9.44 -12.65 28.34
CA PRO A 584 -10.56 -11.76 28.09
C PRO A 584 -11.50 -11.90 29.28
N GLU A 585 -11.93 -10.77 29.86
CA GLU A 585 -13.19 -10.77 30.59
C GLU A 585 -14.25 -11.37 29.65
N ALA A 586 -14.81 -12.49 30.08
CA ALA A 586 -16.01 -13.02 29.47
C ALA A 586 -17.11 -11.97 29.73
N ASN A 587 -17.40 -11.16 28.72
CA ASN A 587 -18.63 -10.39 28.72
C ASN A 587 -19.79 -11.39 28.61
N GLU A 588 -20.64 -11.39 29.63
CA GLU A 588 -22.05 -11.77 29.52
C GLU A 588 -22.78 -10.95 28.44
#